data_AF-A0A419SLP0-F1
#
_entry.id   AF-A0A419SLP0-F1
#
_cell.length_a   1.000
_cell.length_b   1.000
_cell.length_c   1.000
_cell.angle_alpha   90.00
_cell.angle_beta   90.00
_cell.angle_gamma   90.00
#
_symmetry.space_group_name_H-M   'P 1'
#
loop_
_entity.id
_entity.type
_entity.pdbx_description
1 polymer ?
#
loop_
_entity_poly.entity_id
_entity_poly.type
_entity_poly.pdbx_seq_one_letter_code
_entity_poly.pdbx_strand_id
1 'polypeptide(L)'
;MIFFLGLFILSWIWFLLFADKSKFRLFYPSVLLAMYLACAVDFFAHHYELWNYPAPTNQQTFWYHLMQQFGIYPITVYFFLQWLPRRQTWNMIAVYIFAWSMFAFMIEWLAITYGFMEHLSWWNLRCSYLADWILFIIFYRHHQWRANPPR
;
A
#
# COMPACT_ATOMS: atom_id res chain seq x y z
N MET A 1 2.56 -18.35 -1.21
CA MET A 1 3.97 -17.92 -1.11
C MET A 1 4.54 -17.37 -2.39
N ILE A 2 4.46 -18.12 -3.51
CA ILE A 2 5.01 -17.67 -4.80
C ILE A 2 4.44 -16.31 -5.24
N PHE A 3 3.14 -16.07 -5.05
CA PHE A 3 2.50 -14.78 -5.38
C PHE A 3 3.11 -13.59 -4.64
N PHE A 4 3.14 -13.61 -3.29
CA PHE A 4 3.69 -12.53 -2.49
C PHE A 4 5.20 -12.35 -2.68
N LEU A 5 5.95 -13.43 -2.87
CA LEU A 5 7.36 -13.37 -3.22
C LEU A 5 7.56 -12.71 -4.59
N GLY A 6 6.72 -13.04 -5.57
CA GLY A 6 6.70 -12.42 -6.89
C GLY A 6 6.41 -10.92 -6.81
N LEU A 7 5.39 -10.52 -6.05
CA LEU A 7 5.07 -9.11 -5.82
C LEU A 7 6.22 -8.37 -5.11
N PHE A 8 6.84 -9.01 -4.11
CA PHE A 8 7.99 -8.46 -3.41
C PHE A 8 9.16 -8.22 -4.37
N ILE A 9 9.57 -9.23 -5.12
CA ILE A 9 10.68 -9.13 -6.09
C ILE A 9 10.36 -8.09 -7.16
N LEU A 10 9.15 -8.12 -7.73
CA LEU A 10 8.74 -7.19 -8.76
C LEU A 10 8.72 -5.75 -8.25
N SER A 11 8.18 -5.50 -7.06
CA SER A 11 8.16 -4.16 -6.46
C SER A 11 9.58 -3.62 -6.27
N TRP A 12 10.51 -4.44 -5.76
CA TRP A 12 11.91 -4.03 -5.57
C TRP A 12 12.65 -3.82 -6.88
N ILE A 13 12.47 -4.68 -7.88
CA ILE A 13 13.01 -4.45 -9.23
C ILE A 13 12.51 -3.12 -9.77
N TRP A 14 11.20 -2.87 -9.66
CA TRP A 14 10.59 -1.63 -10.11
C TRP A 14 11.16 -0.42 -9.38
N PHE A 15 11.33 -0.50 -8.06
CA PHE A 15 11.98 0.53 -7.26
C PHE A 15 13.43 0.79 -7.71
N LEU A 16 14.23 -0.26 -7.91
CA LEU A 16 15.61 -0.11 -8.31
C LEU A 16 15.75 0.57 -9.68
N LEU A 17 14.86 0.25 -10.62
CA LEU A 17 14.88 0.78 -11.99
C LEU A 17 14.30 2.20 -12.11
N PHE A 18 13.19 2.49 -11.43
CA PHE A 18 12.39 3.70 -11.69
C PHE A 18 12.31 4.71 -10.54
N ALA A 19 12.80 4.38 -9.34
CA ALA A 19 12.79 5.32 -8.22
C ALA A 19 13.84 6.43 -8.39
N ASP A 20 13.41 7.68 -8.22
CA ASP A 20 14.23 8.88 -8.09
C ASP A 20 14.83 8.95 -6.68
N LYS A 21 15.90 8.17 -6.48
CA LYS A 21 16.58 8.00 -5.19
C LYS A 21 17.11 9.33 -4.61
N SER A 22 17.24 10.39 -5.43
CA SER A 22 17.63 11.72 -4.94
C SER A 22 16.60 12.32 -3.99
N LYS A 23 15.31 11.97 -4.15
CA LYS A 23 14.19 12.42 -3.31
C LYS A 23 13.89 11.47 -2.16
N PHE A 24 14.73 10.46 -1.93
CA PHE A 24 14.48 9.47 -0.89
C PHE A 24 14.20 10.11 0.47
N ARG A 25 15.05 11.07 0.90
CA ARG A 25 14.89 11.77 2.18
C ARG A 25 13.59 12.59 2.28
N LEU A 26 13.05 13.05 1.15
CA LEU A 26 11.80 13.81 1.09
C LEU A 26 10.59 12.89 1.31
N PHE A 27 10.60 11.69 0.71
CA PHE A 27 9.47 10.75 0.76
C PHE A 27 9.52 9.81 1.97
N TYR A 28 10.72 9.53 2.49
CA TYR A 28 10.95 8.57 3.57
C TYR A 28 10.03 8.72 4.80
N PRO A 29 9.73 9.93 5.32
CA PRO A 29 8.82 10.09 6.45
C PRO A 29 7.39 9.59 6.16
N SER A 30 6.87 9.87 4.96
CA SER A 30 5.54 9.39 4.56
C SER A 30 5.53 7.89 4.29
N VAL A 31 6.63 7.35 3.77
CA VAL A 31 6.81 5.91 3.60
C VAL A 31 6.83 5.19 4.95
N LEU A 32 7.54 5.73 5.95
CA LEU A 32 7.51 5.20 7.31
C LEU A 32 6.11 5.25 7.93
N LEU A 33 5.38 6.35 7.74
CA LEU A 33 3.99 6.45 8.19
C LEU A 33 3.13 5.37 7.54
N ALA A 34 3.29 5.12 6.24
CA ALA A 34 2.56 4.07 5.54
C ALA A 34 2.87 2.68 6.09
N MET A 35 4.13 2.37 6.35
CA MET A 35 4.51 1.12 7.01
C MET A 35 3.85 1.01 8.39
N TYR A 36 3.89 2.07 9.20
CA TYR A 36 3.24 2.04 10.52
C TYR A 36 1.73 1.79 10.42
N LEU A 37 1.04 2.48 9.52
CA LEU A 37 -0.40 2.29 9.31
C LEU A 37 -0.73 0.91 8.76
N ALA A 38 0.08 0.36 7.84
CA ALA A 38 -0.09 -1.00 7.34
C ALA A 38 0.00 -2.03 8.47
N CYS A 39 0.98 -1.89 9.37
CA CYS A 39 1.12 -2.76 10.54
C CYS A 39 -0.08 -2.64 11.49
N ALA A 40 -0.55 -1.41 11.74
CA ALA A 40 -1.74 -1.18 12.56
C ALA A 40 -2.99 -1.81 11.94
N VAL A 41 -3.18 -1.65 10.63
CA VAL A 41 -4.30 -2.23 9.89
C VAL A 41 -4.24 -3.75 9.90
N ASP A 42 -3.07 -4.35 9.68
CA ASP A 42 -2.88 -5.80 9.78
C ASP A 42 -3.21 -6.32 11.19
N PHE A 43 -2.81 -5.60 12.24
CA PHE A 43 -3.16 -5.94 13.62
C PHE A 43 -4.67 -5.89 13.86
N PHE A 44 -5.33 -4.83 13.40
CA PHE A 44 -6.79 -4.69 13.48
C PHE A 44 -7.51 -5.79 12.70
N ALA A 45 -7.05 -6.08 11.48
CA ALA A 45 -7.64 -7.09 10.61
C ALA A 45 -7.49 -8.49 11.19
N HIS A 46 -6.35 -8.77 11.84
CA HIS A 46 -6.15 -10.02 12.55
C HIS A 46 -7.09 -10.13 13.76
N HIS A 47 -7.21 -9.06 14.56
CA HIS A 47 -8.07 -9.06 15.74
C HIS A 47 -9.56 -9.24 15.42
N TYR A 48 -10.04 -8.63 14.35
CA TYR A 48 -11.45 -8.68 13.92
C TYR A 48 -11.73 -9.71 12.83
N GLU A 49 -10.75 -10.56 12.49
CA GLU A 49 -10.86 -11.58 11.44
C GLU A 49 -11.46 -11.00 10.15
N LEU A 50 -10.86 -9.92 9.64
CA LEU A 50 -11.35 -9.21 8.44
C LEU A 50 -10.85 -9.87 7.14
N TRP A 51 -9.62 -10.37 7.15
CA TRP A 51 -9.08 -11.16 6.05
C TRP A 51 -8.01 -12.11 6.55
N ASN A 52 -7.73 -13.11 5.74
CA ASN A 52 -6.69 -14.09 6.02
C ASN A 52 -5.86 -14.38 4.76
N TYR A 53 -4.61 -14.77 4.97
CA TYR A 53 -3.72 -15.27 3.94
C TYR A 53 -3.54 -16.77 4.16
N PRO A 54 -4.16 -17.65 3.34
CA PRO A 54 -4.06 -19.09 3.50
C PRO A 54 -2.58 -19.52 3.49
N ALA A 55 -2.09 -19.95 4.65
CA ALA A 55 -0.71 -20.34 4.85
C ALA A 55 -0.67 -21.68 5.62
N PRO A 56 0.03 -22.71 5.11
CA PRO A 56 0.14 -23.99 5.79
C PRO A 56 0.94 -23.92 7.10
N THR A 57 1.74 -22.87 7.34
CA THR A 57 2.51 -22.72 8.58
C THR A 57 2.55 -21.26 9.05
N ASN A 58 2.64 -21.04 10.37
CA ASN A 58 2.81 -19.72 10.97
C ASN A 58 4.06 -18.99 10.45
N GLN A 59 5.12 -19.75 10.12
CA GLN A 59 6.33 -19.18 9.53
C GLN A 59 6.05 -18.57 8.15
N GLN A 60 5.20 -19.21 7.33
CA GLN A 60 4.83 -18.66 6.03
C GLN A 60 3.97 -17.41 6.18
N THR A 61 3.04 -17.39 7.13
CA THR A 61 2.25 -16.19 7.48
C THR A 61 3.16 -15.03 7.87
N PHE A 62 4.15 -15.27 8.74
CA PHE A 62 5.13 -14.26 9.12
C PHE A 62 5.86 -13.67 7.91
N TRP A 63 6.33 -14.52 6.99
CA TRP A 63 7.00 -14.05 5.78
C TRP A 63 6.07 -13.27 4.85
N TYR A 64 4.77 -13.59 4.77
CA TYR A 64 3.80 -12.81 4.01
C TYR A 64 3.71 -11.38 4.53
N HIS A 65 3.44 -11.21 5.82
CA HIS A 65 3.35 -9.89 6.43
C HIS A 65 4.66 -9.12 6.28
N LEU A 66 5.81 -9.77 6.48
CA LEU A 66 7.11 -9.13 6.32
C LEU A 66 7.34 -8.65 4.88
N MET A 67 7.03 -9.47 3.87
CA MET A 67 7.18 -9.12 2.46
C MET A 67 6.25 -7.97 2.06
N GLN A 68 5.01 -7.95 2.56
CA GLN A 68 4.11 -6.82 2.29
C GLN A 68 4.63 -5.53 2.94
N GLN A 69 5.06 -5.63 4.20
CA GLN A 69 5.53 -4.51 5.02
C GLN A 69 6.81 -3.85 4.48
N PHE A 70 7.72 -4.63 3.90
CA PHE A 70 8.99 -4.13 3.38
C PHE A 70 9.07 -4.07 1.85
N GLY A 71 8.12 -4.65 1.14
CA GLY A 71 8.03 -4.59 -0.31
C GLY A 71 6.90 -3.68 -0.75
N ILE A 72 5.68 -4.21 -0.73
CA ILE A 72 4.52 -3.60 -1.38
C ILE A 72 4.21 -2.23 -0.81
N TYR A 73 4.01 -2.10 0.50
CA TYR A 73 3.60 -0.84 1.13
C TYR A 73 4.62 0.29 0.92
N PRO A 74 5.90 0.14 1.30
CA PRO A 74 6.83 1.25 1.20
C PRO A 74 7.10 1.67 -0.25
N ILE A 75 7.16 0.71 -1.17
CA ILE A 75 7.44 0.98 -2.58
C ILE A 75 6.24 1.63 -3.26
N THR A 76 5.02 1.16 -2.99
CA THR A 76 3.79 1.74 -3.54
C THR A 76 3.65 3.19 -3.08
N VAL A 77 3.83 3.48 -1.80
CA VAL A 77 3.74 4.86 -1.29
C VAL A 77 4.88 5.73 -1.82
N TYR A 78 6.08 5.19 -1.98
CA TYR A 78 7.18 5.93 -2.60
C TYR A 78 6.83 6.38 -4.02
N PHE A 79 6.32 5.46 -4.85
CA PHE A 79 5.92 5.79 -6.23
C PHE A 79 4.70 6.71 -6.28
N PHE A 80 3.73 6.48 -5.38
CA PHE A 80 2.57 7.38 -5.23
C PHE A 80 3.02 8.83 -4.98
N LEU A 81 4.03 9.06 -4.16
CA LEU A 81 4.55 10.41 -3.90
C LEU A 81 5.41 10.93 -5.05
N GLN A 82 6.26 10.07 -5.61
CA GLN A 82 7.14 10.42 -6.72
C GLN A 82 6.38 10.89 -7.96
N TRP A 83 5.25 10.24 -8.27
CA TRP A 83 4.45 10.51 -9.46
C TRP A 83 3.26 11.45 -9.21
N LEU A 84 3.27 12.18 -8.08
CA LEU A 84 2.29 13.23 -7.85
C LEU A 84 2.26 14.21 -9.05
N PRO A 85 1.07 14.61 -9.52
CA PRO A 85 0.96 15.50 -10.66
C PRO A 85 1.56 16.87 -10.32
N ARG A 86 2.27 17.47 -11.29
CA ARG A 86 2.87 18.81 -11.14
C ARG A 86 1.81 19.88 -10.84
N ARG A 87 0.62 19.73 -11.43
CA ARG A 87 -0.55 20.56 -11.13
C ARG A 87 -1.48 19.78 -10.20
N GLN A 88 -1.67 20.28 -8.99
CA GLN A 88 -2.44 19.60 -7.94
C GLN A 88 -3.82 20.24 -7.76
N THR A 89 -4.64 20.21 -8.81
CA THR A 89 -6.06 20.57 -8.67
C THR A 89 -6.82 19.44 -7.97
N TRP A 90 -7.91 19.75 -7.26
CA TRP A 90 -8.71 18.74 -6.56
C TRP A 90 -9.14 17.59 -7.48
N ASN A 91 -9.59 17.89 -8.70
CA ASN A 91 -9.99 16.88 -9.67
C ASN A 91 -8.81 16.01 -10.13
N MET A 92 -7.64 16.60 -10.37
CA MET A 92 -6.45 15.83 -10.77
C MET A 92 -5.99 14.89 -9.66
N ILE A 93 -6.02 15.36 -8.41
CA ILE A 93 -5.65 14.53 -7.26
C ILE A 93 -6.68 13.41 -7.04
N ALA A 94 -7.98 13.68 -7.20
CA ALA A 94 -9.01 12.66 -7.10
C ALA A 94 -8.84 11.57 -8.17
N VAL A 95 -8.60 11.94 -9.43
CA VAL A 95 -8.31 10.97 -10.52
C VAL A 95 -7.03 10.20 -10.25
N TYR A 96 -6.01 10.87 -9.72
CA TYR A 96 -4.74 10.23 -9.35
C TYR A 96 -4.91 9.18 -8.26
N ILE A 97 -5.63 9.51 -7.18
CA ILE A 97 -5.95 8.57 -6.10
C ILE A 97 -6.82 7.44 -6.63
N PHE A 98 -7.85 7.74 -7.43
CA PHE A 98 -8.69 6.73 -8.07
C PHE A 98 -7.84 5.70 -8.85
N ALA A 99 -6.88 6.16 -9.65
CA ALA A 99 -6.02 5.28 -10.45
C ALA A 99 -5.15 4.37 -9.57
N TRP A 100 -4.57 4.91 -8.49
CA TRP A 100 -3.78 4.12 -7.55
C TRP A 100 -4.62 3.13 -6.74
N SER A 101 -5.79 3.54 -6.25
CA SER A 101 -6.75 2.64 -5.60
C SER A 101 -7.25 1.56 -6.54
N MET A 102 -7.46 1.86 -7.83
CA MET A 102 -7.85 0.86 -8.83
C MET A 102 -6.73 -0.16 -9.07
N PHE A 103 -5.48 0.29 -9.08
CA PHE A 103 -4.32 -0.60 -9.18
C PHE A 103 -4.22 -1.54 -7.96
N ALA A 104 -4.37 -1.02 -6.75
CA ALA A 104 -4.38 -1.82 -5.51
C ALA A 104 -5.55 -2.83 -5.50
N PHE A 105 -6.75 -2.36 -5.85
CA PHE A 105 -7.94 -3.20 -6.02
C PHE A 105 -7.70 -4.36 -7.00
N MET A 106 -7.04 -4.11 -8.13
CA MET A 106 -6.73 -5.17 -9.11
C MET A 106 -5.79 -6.23 -8.51
N ILE A 107 -4.77 -5.83 -7.75
CA ILE A 107 -3.86 -6.77 -7.09
C ILE A 107 -4.61 -7.63 -6.08
N GLU A 108 -5.45 -7.02 -5.25
CA GLU A 108 -6.24 -7.71 -4.24
C GLU A 108 -7.27 -8.65 -4.86
N TRP A 109 -7.97 -8.17 -5.91
CA TRP A 109 -8.90 -8.99 -6.66
C TRP A 109 -8.24 -10.24 -7.25
N LEU A 110 -7.03 -10.10 -7.81
CA LEU A 110 -6.24 -11.24 -8.28
C LEU A 110 -5.86 -12.15 -7.11
N ALA A 111 -5.41 -11.60 -5.98
CA ALA A 111 -5.06 -12.38 -4.80
C ALA A 111 -6.24 -13.23 -4.30
N ILE A 112 -7.45 -12.68 -4.28
CA ILE A 112 -8.67 -13.41 -3.90
C ILE A 112 -9.03 -14.46 -4.94
N THR A 113 -9.01 -14.10 -6.22
CA THR A 113 -9.39 -15.02 -7.32
C THR A 113 -8.52 -16.27 -7.36
N TYR A 114 -7.23 -16.14 -7.03
CA TYR A 114 -6.29 -17.27 -7.00
C TYR A 114 -6.16 -17.93 -5.61
N GLY A 115 -6.97 -17.54 -4.62
CA GLY A 115 -6.95 -18.13 -3.28
C GLY A 115 -5.70 -17.80 -2.47
N PHE A 116 -5.01 -16.70 -2.79
CA PHE A 116 -3.89 -16.19 -2.00
C PHE A 116 -4.33 -15.31 -0.83
N MET A 117 -5.56 -14.81 -0.85
CA MET A 117 -6.19 -14.00 0.19
C MET A 117 -7.67 -14.34 0.24
N GLU A 118 -8.25 -14.33 1.44
CA GLU A 118 -9.68 -14.51 1.63
C GLU A 118 -10.20 -13.39 2.50
N HIS A 119 -11.31 -12.78 2.07
CA HIS A 119 -12.07 -11.86 2.90
C HIS A 119 -12.95 -12.65 3.86
N LEU A 120 -13.02 -12.17 5.09
CA LEU A 120 -13.75 -12.76 6.18
C LEU A 120 -14.72 -11.73 6.77
N SER A 121 -15.63 -12.21 7.62
CA SER A 121 -16.58 -11.36 8.32
C SER A 121 -17.36 -10.44 7.36
N TRP A 122 -17.42 -9.14 7.64
CA TRP A 122 -18.10 -8.14 6.82
C TRP A 122 -17.16 -7.45 5.83
N TRP A 123 -15.85 -7.72 5.90
CA TRP A 123 -14.87 -7.11 5.01
C TRP A 123 -15.05 -7.66 3.61
N ASN A 124 -14.89 -6.79 2.61
CA ASN A 124 -14.98 -7.16 1.21
C ASN A 124 -14.17 -6.19 0.37
N LEU A 125 -14.05 -6.48 -0.93
CA LEU A 125 -13.24 -5.70 -1.86
C LEU A 125 -13.65 -4.22 -1.96
N ARG A 126 -14.92 -3.88 -1.68
CA ARG A 126 -15.37 -2.47 -1.64
C ARG A 126 -14.84 -1.77 -0.39
N CYS A 127 -14.80 -2.46 0.75
CA CYS A 127 -14.20 -1.94 1.97
C CYS A 127 -12.70 -1.67 1.76
N SER A 128 -11.96 -2.59 1.14
CA SER A 128 -10.55 -2.38 0.79
C SER A 128 -10.35 -1.18 -0.12
N TYR A 129 -11.17 -1.06 -1.18
CA TYR A 129 -11.10 0.08 -2.08
C TYR A 129 -11.30 1.42 -1.36
N LEU A 130 -12.29 1.51 -0.46
CA LEU A 130 -12.53 2.71 0.34
C LEU A 130 -11.38 2.98 1.32
N ALA A 131 -10.80 1.93 1.91
CA ALA A 131 -9.63 2.05 2.78
C ALA A 131 -8.42 2.60 2.02
N ASP A 132 -8.18 2.14 0.78
CA ASP A 132 -7.11 2.66 -0.08
C ASP A 132 -7.27 4.15 -0.35
N TRP A 133 -8.48 4.62 -0.65
CA TRP A 133 -8.77 6.05 -0.81
C TRP A 133 -8.38 6.83 0.44
N ILE A 134 -8.79 6.36 1.62
CA ILE A 134 -8.46 7.00 2.90
C ILE A 134 -6.94 7.03 3.11
N LEU A 135 -6.25 5.91 2.89
CA LEU A 135 -4.81 5.80 3.06
C LEU A 135 -4.05 6.74 2.11
N PHE A 136 -4.38 6.74 0.81
CA PHE A 136 -3.73 7.64 -0.15
C PHE A 136 -4.00 9.12 0.15
N ILE A 137 -5.19 9.48 0.64
CA ILE A 137 -5.47 10.83 1.13
C ILE A 137 -4.56 11.18 2.31
N ILE A 138 -4.42 10.28 3.29
CA ILE A 138 -3.53 10.47 4.45
C ILE A 138 -2.09 10.68 3.98
N PHE A 139 -1.57 9.82 3.09
CA PHE A 139 -0.20 9.93 2.59
C PHE A 139 0.04 11.23 1.83
N TYR A 140 -0.91 11.63 0.98
CA TYR A 140 -0.87 12.90 0.27
C TYR A 140 -0.84 14.09 1.24
N ARG A 141 -1.77 14.14 2.19
CA ARG A 141 -1.87 15.23 3.17
C ARG A 141 -0.63 15.32 4.07
N HIS A 142 -0.15 14.18 4.56
CA HIS A 142 1.07 14.11 5.37
C HIS A 142 2.28 14.64 4.58
N HIS A 143 2.43 14.24 3.32
CA HIS A 143 3.50 14.73 2.46
C HIS A 143 3.39 16.25 2.21
N GLN A 144 2.18 16.77 1.94
CA GLN A 144 1.96 18.21 1.76
C GLN A 144 2.29 19.03 3.02
N TRP A 145 1.86 18.56 4.19
CA TRP A 145 2.15 19.22 5.47
C TRP A 145 3.66 19.28 5.73
N ARG A 146 4.39 18.20 5.42
CA ARG A 146 5.86 18.15 5.53
C ARG A 146 6.56 19.08 4.54
N ALA A 147 6.02 19.24 3.34
CA ALA A 147 6.59 20.12 2.32
C ALA A 147 6.32 21.60 2.60
N ASN A 148 5.20 21.93 3.28
CA ASN A 148 4.79 23.29 3.61
C ASN A 148 4.31 23.37 5.08
N PRO A 149 5.22 23.31 6.06
CA PRO A 149 4.81 23.40 7.46
C PRO A 149 4.19 24.77 7.75
N PRO A 150 3.14 24.85 8.59
CA PRO A 150 2.63 26.13 9.07
C PRO A 150 3.76 26.88 9.76
N ARG A 151 3.91 28.17 9.43
CA ARG A 151 4.90 29.06 10.04
C ARG A 151 4.50 29.47 11.45
#